data_AF-A0A9P5P8C8-F1
#
_entry.id   AF-A0A9P5P8C8-F1
#
_cell.length_a   1.000
_cell.length_b   1.000
_cell.length_c   1.000
_cell.angle_alpha   90.00
_cell.angle_beta   90.00
_cell.angle_gamma   90.00
#
_symmetry.space_group_name_H-M   'P 1'
#
loop_
_entity.id
_entity.type
_entity.pdbx_description
1 polymer ?
#
loop_
_entity_poly.entity_id
_entity_poly.type
_entity_poly.pdbx_seq_one_letter_code
_entity_poly.pdbx_strand_id
1 'polypeptide(L)'
;ERLGIETNCWLYIGAQHPCARDSYVHFASERLRQEVPSVLDELHGTADRLFTSLMSSRRQDAAELSDKLFLANQRIAELENERRELQNTVQ
;
A
#
# COMPACT_ATOMS: atom_id res chain seq x y z
N GLU A 1 8.84 -2.95 -24.25
CA GLU A 1 9.04 -4.03 -25.23
C GLU A 1 10.51 -4.32 -25.53
N ARG A 2 11.34 -3.30 -25.86
CA ARG A 2 12.77 -3.46 -26.16
C ARG A 2 13.53 -4.37 -25.20
N LEU A 3 13.36 -4.23 -23.89
CA LEU A 3 14.08 -5.06 -22.90
C LEU A 3 13.80 -6.56 -23.07
N GLY A 4 12.54 -6.97 -23.26
CA GLY A 4 12.18 -8.39 -23.43
C GLY A 4 12.67 -8.95 -24.77
N ILE A 5 12.74 -8.11 -25.81
CA ILE A 5 13.29 -8.49 -27.12
C ILE A 5 14.83 -8.60 -27.03
N GLU A 6 15.50 -7.61 -26.46
CA GLU A 6 16.97 -7.52 -26.36
C GLU A 6 17.55 -8.61 -25.46
N THR A 7 16.86 -8.96 -24.38
CA THR A 7 17.27 -10.04 -23.45
C THR A 7 16.74 -11.41 -23.84
N ASN A 8 15.81 -11.46 -24.80
CA ASN A 8 15.09 -12.65 -25.21
C ASN A 8 14.51 -13.46 -24.03
N CYS A 9 14.10 -12.80 -22.94
CA CYS A 9 13.59 -13.48 -21.74
C CYS A 9 12.08 -13.33 -21.59
N TRP A 10 11.49 -14.23 -20.81
CA TRP A 10 10.12 -14.06 -20.33
C TRP A 10 10.09 -12.95 -19.28
N LEU A 11 9.25 -11.94 -19.49
CA LEU A 11 9.17 -10.77 -18.62
C LEU A 11 7.73 -10.52 -18.23
N TYR A 12 7.51 -10.41 -16.92
CA TYR A 12 6.24 -9.99 -16.33
C TYR A 12 6.52 -8.86 -15.34
N ILE A 13 5.78 -7.77 -15.46
CA ILE A 13 5.88 -6.61 -14.57
C ILE A 13 4.47 -6.26 -14.13
N GLY A 14 4.24 -6.19 -12.82
CA GLY A 14 3.02 -5.65 -12.23
C GLY A 14 3.34 -4.41 -11.40
N ALA A 15 2.48 -3.40 -11.47
CA ALA A 15 2.60 -2.19 -10.67
C ALA A 15 1.23 -1.74 -10.16
N GLN A 16 1.16 -1.41 -8.87
CA GLN A 16 -0.01 -0.81 -8.23
C GLN A 16 0.42 0.48 -7.54
N HIS A 17 -0.27 1.57 -7.84
CA HIS A 17 -0.11 2.79 -7.04
C HIS A 17 -0.83 2.61 -5.69
N PRO A 18 -0.20 2.95 -4.54
CA PRO A 18 -0.80 2.73 -3.22
C PRO A 18 -2.10 3.48 -2.95
N CYS A 19 -2.42 4.50 -3.72
CA CYS A 19 -3.69 5.23 -3.59
C CYS A 19 -4.62 5.00 -4.78
N ALA A 20 -4.22 4.17 -5.75
CA ALA A 20 -5.11 3.85 -6.87
C ALA A 20 -6.30 3.03 -6.37
N ARG A 21 -7.48 3.38 -6.88
CA ARG A 21 -8.73 2.64 -6.67
C ARG A 21 -8.91 1.53 -7.70
N ASP A 22 -8.23 1.67 -8.83
CA ASP A 22 -8.26 0.72 -9.94
C ASP A 22 -7.29 -0.45 -9.72
N SER A 23 -7.50 -1.50 -10.51
CA SER A 23 -6.66 -2.69 -10.54
C SER A 23 -5.20 -2.37 -10.93
N TYR A 24 -4.29 -3.28 -10.58
CA TYR A 24 -2.89 -3.13 -10.91
C TYR A 24 -2.69 -3.16 -12.42
N VAL A 25 -1.75 -2.35 -12.90
CA VAL A 25 -1.33 -2.37 -14.29
C VAL A 25 -0.26 -3.43 -14.45
N HIS A 26 -0.24 -4.10 -15.59
CA HIS A 26 0.74 -5.12 -15.87
C HIS A 26 1.25 -5.07 -17.30
N PHE A 27 2.42 -5.64 -17.48
CA PHE A 27 3.05 -5.88 -18.76
C PHE A 27 3.56 -7.32 -18.79
N ALA A 28 3.29 -8.03 -19.87
CA ALA A 28 3.88 -9.33 -20.17
C ALA A 28 4.56 -9.26 -21.54
N SER A 29 5.79 -9.77 -21.65
CA SER A 29 6.49 -9.83 -22.94
C SER A 29 5.72 -10.70 -23.93
N GLU A 30 5.83 -10.38 -25.23
CA GLU A 30 5.20 -11.16 -26.29
C GLU A 30 5.56 -12.64 -26.21
N ARG A 31 6.85 -12.93 -25.98
CA ARG A 31 7.35 -14.29 -25.82
C ARG A 31 6.67 -15.05 -24.68
N LEU A 32 6.50 -14.42 -23.51
CA LEU A 32 5.78 -15.03 -22.39
C LEU A 32 4.31 -15.31 -22.74
N ARG A 33 3.65 -14.37 -23.42
CA ARG A 33 2.24 -14.51 -23.83
C ARG A 33 2.04 -15.64 -24.86
N GLN A 34 3.00 -15.84 -25.75
CA GLN A 34 2.91 -16.84 -26.83
C GLN A 34 3.35 -18.24 -26.37
N GLU A 35 4.44 -18.34 -25.62
CA GLU A 35 5.06 -19.63 -25.30
C GLU A 35 4.44 -20.31 -24.08
N VAL A 36 3.99 -19.54 -23.08
CA VAL A 36 3.53 -20.12 -21.81
C VAL A 36 2.31 -19.37 -21.23
N PRO A 37 1.17 -19.36 -21.93
CA PRO A 37 -0.02 -18.62 -21.49
C PRO A 37 -0.60 -19.11 -20.15
N SER A 38 -0.46 -20.39 -19.81
CA SER A 38 -0.94 -20.93 -18.53
C SER A 38 -0.22 -20.33 -17.31
N VAL A 39 1.08 -20.07 -17.43
CA VAL A 39 1.88 -19.44 -16.36
C VAL A 39 1.48 -17.96 -16.20
N LEU A 40 0.98 -17.33 -17.26
CA LEU A 40 0.55 -15.94 -17.20
C LEU A 40 -0.67 -15.77 -16.28
N ASP A 41 -1.64 -16.68 -16.33
CA ASP A 41 -2.81 -16.66 -15.44
C ASP A 41 -2.40 -16.85 -13.97
N GLU A 42 -1.43 -17.72 -13.69
CA GLU A 42 -0.89 -17.91 -12.34
C GLU A 42 -0.15 -16.66 -11.84
N LEU A 43 0.63 -16.01 -12.72
CA LEU A 43 1.31 -14.75 -12.41
C LEU A 43 0.29 -13.64 -12.13
N HIS A 44 -0.80 -13.56 -12.89
CA HIS A 44 -1.89 -12.63 -12.64
C HIS A 44 -2.54 -12.85 -11.28
N GLY A 45 -2.92 -14.10 -10.97
CA GLY A 45 -3.52 -14.43 -9.68
C GLY A 45 -2.57 -14.18 -8.50
N THR A 46 -1.27 -14.42 -8.68
CA THR A 46 -0.25 -14.15 -7.66
C THR A 46 -0.06 -12.65 -7.43
N ALA A 47 0.05 -11.87 -8.51
CA ALA A 47 0.17 -10.43 -8.43
C ALA A 47 -1.07 -9.79 -7.78
N ASP A 48 -2.27 -10.24 -8.14
CA ASP A 48 -3.53 -9.75 -7.57
C ASP A 48 -3.61 -9.97 -6.05
N ARG A 49 -3.30 -11.19 -5.60
CA ARG A 49 -3.24 -11.52 -4.16
C ARG A 49 -2.18 -10.70 -3.43
N LEU A 50 -1.01 -10.53 -4.04
CA LEU A 50 0.09 -9.77 -3.47
C LEU A 50 -0.29 -8.30 -3.28
N PHE A 51 -0.80 -7.65 -4.33
CA PHE A 51 -1.19 -6.24 -4.24
C PHE A 51 -2.38 -6.04 -3.30
N THR A 52 -3.40 -6.90 -3.36
CA THR A 52 -4.55 -6.83 -2.44
C THR A 52 -4.12 -6.95 -0.98
N SER A 53 -3.25 -7.91 -0.67
CA SER A 53 -2.75 -8.11 0.70
C SER A 53 -1.91 -6.93 1.17
N LEU A 54 -1.01 -6.43 0.32
CA LEU A 54 -0.17 -5.27 0.64
C LEU A 54 -1.03 -4.03 0.89
N MET A 55 -2.03 -3.80 0.04
CA MET A 55 -2.96 -2.67 0.16
C MET A 55 -3.81 -2.77 1.42
N SER A 56 -4.28 -3.97 1.78
CA SER A 56 -5.01 -4.20 3.01
C SER A 56 -4.15 -3.90 4.24
N SER A 57 -2.94 -4.46 4.29
CA SER A 57 -1.98 -4.22 5.38
C SER A 57 -1.71 -2.72 5.56
N ARG A 58 -1.45 -2.02 4.45
CA ARG A 58 -1.21 -0.56 4.50
C ARG A 58 -2.39 0.24 5.04
N ARG A 59 -3.63 -0.15 4.70
CA ARG A 59 -4.83 0.51 5.24
C ARG A 59 -4.97 0.25 6.74
N GLN A 60 -4.62 -0.96 7.19
CA GLN A 60 -4.61 -1.31 8.60
C GLN A 60 -3.57 -0.48 9.37
N ASP A 61 -2.34 -0.38 8.86
CA ASP A 61 -1.28 0.44 9.47
C ASP A 61 -1.70 1.92 9.56
N ALA A 62 -2.33 2.45 8.51
CA ALA A 62 -2.82 3.82 8.48
C ALA A 62 -3.96 4.06 9.49
N ALA A 63 -4.86 3.09 9.65
CA ALA A 63 -5.93 3.15 10.66
C ALA A 63 -5.35 3.13 12.07
N GLU A 64 -4.42 2.22 12.36
CA GLU A 64 -3.76 2.15 13.67
C GLU A 64 -3.00 3.44 14.01
N LEU A 65 -2.29 4.00 13.03
CA LEU A 65 -1.61 5.28 13.21
C LEU A 65 -2.60 6.43 13.47
N SER A 66 -3.74 6.43 12.78
CA SER A 66 -4.80 7.42 13.00
C SER A 66 -5.37 7.33 14.42
N ASP A 67 -5.60 6.13 14.93
CA ASP A 67 -6.11 5.92 16.30
C ASP A 67 -5.10 6.39 17.35
N LYS A 68 -3.82 6.07 17.15
CA LYS A 68 -2.74 6.54 18.04
C LYS A 68 -2.65 8.06 18.06
N LEU A 69 -2.76 8.72 16.91
CA LEU A 69 -2.78 10.17 16.80
C LEU A 69 -3.99 10.78 17.52
N PHE A 70 -5.16 10.17 17.37
CA PHE A 70 -6.37 10.63 18.04
C PHE A 70 -6.22 10.57 19.58
N LEU A 71 -5.75 9.44 20.11
CA LEU A 71 -5.52 9.27 21.55
C LEU A 71 -4.45 10.23 22.09
N ALA A 72 -3.35 10.40 21.35
CA ALA A 72 -2.29 11.34 21.74
C ALA A 72 -2.81 12.79 21.80
N ASN A 73 -3.64 13.20 20.83
CA ASN A 73 -4.24 14.53 20.81
C ASN A 73 -5.23 14.74 21.97
N GLN A 74 -6.03 13.73 22.32
CA GLN A 74 -6.88 13.81 23.52
C GLN A 74 -6.06 14.01 24.77
N ARG A 75 -4.97 13.24 24.94
CA ARG A 75 -4.12 13.35 26.12
C ARG A 75 -3.45 14.72 26.23
N ILE A 76 -3.03 15.30 25.11
CA ILE A 76 -2.48 16.67 25.08
C ILE A 76 -3.56 17.66 25.54
N ALA A 77 -4.79 17.55 25.02
CA ALA A 77 -5.88 18.46 25.40
C ALA A 77 -6.23 18.37 26.90
N GLU A 78 -6.22 17.16 27.48
CA GLU A 78 -6.40 16.95 28.92
C GLU A 78 -5.32 17.66 29.73
N LEU A 79 -4.04 17.42 29.38
CA LEU A 79 -2.90 18.01 30.08
C LEU A 79 -2.88 19.54 29.94
N GLU A 80 -3.30 20.08 28.80
CA GLU A 80 -3.41 21.53 28.60
C GLU A 80 -4.50 22.15 29.48
N ASN A 81 -5.64 21.46 29.66
CA ASN A 81 -6.68 21.88 30.58
C ASN A 81 -6.21 21.83 32.04
N GLU A 82 -5.59 20.72 32.47
CA GLU A 82 -5.02 20.59 33.82
C GLU A 82 -3.98 21.69 34.10
N ARG A 83 -3.09 21.96 33.14
CA ARG A 83 -2.09 23.04 33.25
C ARG A 83 -2.77 24.40 33.42
N ARG A 84 -3.85 24.66 32.68
CA ARG A 84 -4.60 25.93 32.74
C ARG A 84 -5.28 26.11 34.09
N GLU A 85 -5.87 25.05 34.64
CA GLU A 85 -6.50 25.07 35.97
C GLU A 85 -5.47 25.33 37.08
N LEU A 86 -4.32 24.66 37.04
CA LEU A 86 -3.23 24.91 37.99
C LEU A 86 -2.71 26.35 37.92
N GLN A 87 -2.54 26.90 36.71
CA GLN A 87 -2.11 28.29 36.52
C GLN A 87 -3.10 29.29 37.11
N ASN A 88 -4.41 29.03 36.97
CA ASN A 88 -5.46 29.88 37.54
C ASN A 88 -5.57 29.77 39.08
N THR A 89 -5.04 28.71 39.69
CA THR A 89 -5.13 28.49 41.15
C THR A 89 -3.95 29.12 41.91
N VAL A 90 -2.84 29.36 41.21
CA VAL A 90 -1.61 29.98 41.75
C VAL A 90 -1.64 31.52 41.64
N GLN A 91 -2.60 32.07 40.90
CA GLN A 91 -2.82 33.52 40.71
C GLN A 91 -3.80 34.07 41.75
#